data_AF-A0A060LZB9-F1
#
_entry.id   AF-A0A060LZB9-F1
#
_cell.length_a   1.000
_cell.length_b   1.000
_cell.length_c   1.000
_cell.angle_alpha   90.00
_cell.angle_beta   90.00
_cell.angle_gamma   90.00
#
_symmetry.space_group_name_H-M   'P 1'
#
loop_
_entity.id
_entity.type
_entity.pdbx_description
1 polymer ?
#
loop_
_entity_poly.entity_id
_entity_poly.type
_entity_poly.pdbx_seq_one_letter_code
_entity_poly.pdbx_strand_id
1 'polypeptide(L)' 'MNTEKMEVAYQDIAKNLNNIIQEEWEKVYLYAELDEDYEIVFFYYYPKESSDPVYSLDILRYFDIGKEDFID' A
#
# COMPACT_ATOMS: atom_id res chain seq x y z
N MET A 1 -26.88 -0.65 7.59
CA MET A 1 -25.74 0.27 7.36
C MET A 1 -25.53 0.32 5.85
N ASN A 2 -25.44 1.50 5.24
CA ASN A 2 -25.07 1.60 3.82
C ASN A 2 -23.53 1.53 3.74
N THR A 3 -23.00 0.50 3.06
CA THR A 3 -21.55 0.22 2.93
C THR A 3 -20.95 0.68 1.60
N GLU A 4 -21.75 1.24 0.68
CA GLU A 4 -21.30 1.59 -0.68
C GLU A 4 -20.08 2.52 -0.67
N LYS A 5 -20.08 3.54 0.21
CA LYS A 5 -18.94 4.46 0.35
C LYS A 5 -17.67 3.77 0.86
N MET A 6 -17.84 2.79 1.74
CA MET A 6 -16.71 2.03 2.29
C MET A 6 -16.13 1.09 1.22
N GLU A 7 -16.97 0.46 0.42
CA GLU A 7 -16.54 -0.38 -0.70
C GLU A 7 -15.78 0.42 -1.76
N VAL A 8 -16.27 1.61 -2.10
CA VAL A 8 -15.55 2.55 -3.00
C VAL A 8 -14.18 2.90 -2.43
N ALA A 9 -14.10 3.26 -1.15
CA ALA A 9 -12.83 3.59 -0.50
C ALA A 9 -11.85 2.42 -0.51
N TYR A 10 -12.29 1.20 -0.17
CA TYR A 10 -11.42 0.01 -0.23
C TYR A 10 -10.94 -0.31 -1.64
N GLN A 11 -11.79 -0.12 -2.65
CA GLN A 11 -11.41 -0.35 -4.03
C GLN A 11 -10.38 0.67 -4.53
N ASP A 12 -10.51 1.94 -4.14
CA ASP A 12 -9.54 2.97 -4.50
C ASP A 12 -8.21 2.79 -3.76
N ILE A 13 -8.23 2.35 -2.50
CA ILE A 13 -7.02 1.91 -1.79
C ILE A 13 -6.33 0.77 -2.53
N ALA A 14 -7.07 -0.28 -2.93
CA ALA A 14 -6.50 -1.42 -3.65
C ALA A 14 -5.90 -1.04 -5.01
N LYS A 15 -6.53 -0.12 -5.75
CA LYS A 15 -5.96 0.43 -7.00
C LYS A 15 -4.65 1.16 -6.77
N ASN A 16 -4.57 1.97 -5.71
CA ASN A 16 -3.32 2.68 -5.37
C ASN A 16 -2.22 1.70 -4.96
N LEU A 17 -2.54 0.65 -4.19
CA LEU A 17 -1.58 -0.40 -3.86
C LEU A 17 -1.02 -1.10 -5.11
N ASN A 18 -1.85 -1.35 -6.13
CA ASN A 18 -1.39 -1.91 -7.40
C ASN A 18 -0.43 -0.99 -8.17
N ASN A 19 -0.54 0.33 -8.01
CA ASN A 19 0.38 1.29 -8.64
C ASN A 19 1.72 1.36 -7.88
N ILE A 20 1.67 1.25 -6.55
CA ILE A 20 2.86 1.31 -5.68
C ILE A 20 3.66 0.02 -5.77
N ILE A 21 3.00 -1.14 -5.73
CA ILE A 21 3.65 -2.45 -5.76
C ILE A 21 3.85 -2.85 -7.22
N GLN A 22 5.06 -2.61 -7.75
CA GLN A 22 5.40 -2.85 -9.16
C GLN A 22 5.79 -4.32 -9.45
N GLU A 23 5.16 -5.28 -8.77
CA GLU A 23 5.33 -6.71 -9.01
C GLU A 23 4.04 -7.49 -8.68
N GLU A 24 3.96 -8.76 -9.09
CA GLU A 24 2.81 -9.61 -8.73
C GLU A 24 2.83 -9.92 -7.23
N TRP A 25 1.67 -9.75 -6.57
CA TRP A 25 1.52 -9.98 -5.14
C TRP A 25 0.25 -10.79 -4.82
N GLU A 26 0.28 -11.53 -3.71
CA GLU A 26 -0.85 -12.39 -3.30
C GLU A 26 -1.74 -11.76 -2.23
N LYS A 27 -1.12 -11.03 -1.29
CA LYS A 27 -1.82 -10.41 -0.17
C LYS A 27 -1.14 -9.13 0.30
N VAL A 28 -1.95 -8.20 0.81
CA VAL A 28 -1.51 -6.96 1.47
C VAL A 28 -2.18 -6.86 2.85
N TYR A 29 -1.41 -6.45 3.85
CA TYR A 29 -1.91 -6.01 5.15
C TYR A 29 -1.62 -4.51 5.29
N LEU A 30 -2.67 -3.70 5.27
CA LEU A 30 -2.60 -2.25 5.39
C LEU A 30 -3.03 -1.79 6.79
N TYR A 31 -2.25 -0.92 7.40
CA TYR A 31 -2.62 -0.14 8.57
C TYR A 31 -2.71 1.34 8.18
N ALA A 32 -3.82 1.97 8.53
CA ALA A 32 -4.01 3.41 8.37
C ALA A 32 -4.72 3.94 9.61
N GLU A 33 -4.12 4.95 10.23
CA GLU A 33 -4.66 5.72 11.35
C GLU A 33 -4.56 7.19 10.99
N LEU A 34 -5.69 7.88 11.09
CA LEU A 34 -5.82 9.29 10.78
C LEU A 34 -6.42 9.97 12.01
N ASP A 35 -5.69 10.92 12.57
CA ASP A 35 -6.09 11.78 13.67
C ASP A 35 -5.87 13.25 13.25
N GLU A 36 -6.42 14.19 14.00
CA GLU A 36 -6.27 15.64 13.75
C GLU A 36 -4.80 16.08 13.81
N ASP A 37 -3.99 15.39 14.62
CA ASP A 37 -2.59 15.74 14.88
C ASP A 37 -1.57 14.90 14.09
N TYR A 38 -1.96 13.71 13.61
CA TYR A 38 -1.03 12.81 12.94
C TYR A 38 -1.73 11.83 11.99
N GLU A 39 -0.95 11.40 11.00
CA GLU A 39 -1.33 10.37 10.05
C GLU A 39 -0.26 9.28 10.04
N ILE A 40 -0.68 8.03 10.23
CA ILE A 40 0.20 6.86 10.14
C ILE A 40 -0.39 5.92 9.10
N VAL A 41 0.36 5.69 8.04
CA VAL A 41 0.02 4.71 7.00
C VAL A 41 1.23 3.85 6.68
N PHE A 42 1.08 2.55 6.80
CA PHE A 42 2.09 1.59 6.35
C PHE A 42 1.42 0.27 5.97
N PHE A 43 2.12 -0.52 5.16
CA PHE A 43 1.63 -1.85 4.79
C PHE A 43 2.77 -2.85 4.62
N TYR A 44 2.38 -4.12 4.66
CA TYR A 44 3.21 -5.23 4.23
C TYR A 44 2.52 -5.90 3.05
N TYR A 45 3.25 -6.22 2.00
CA TYR A 45 2.75 -7.06 0.92
C TYR A 45 3.60 -8.31 0.79
N TYR A 46 3.01 -9.34 0.21
CA TYR A 46 3.68 -10.61 -0.04
C TYR A 46 3.79 -10.79 -1.55
N PRO A 47 5.01 -10.70 -2.11
CA PRO A 47 5.24 -11.00 -3.52
C PRO A 47 4.82 -12.43 -3.83
N LYS A 48 4.34 -12.68 -5.05
CA LYS A 48 3.92 -14.01 -5.45
C LYS A 48 5.07 -15.03 -5.50
N GLU A 49 6.27 -14.55 -5.82
CA GLU A 49 7.47 -15.37 -5.95
C GLU A 49 8.28 -15.46 -4.63
N SER A 50 7.77 -14.93 -3.52
CA SER A 50 8.45 -14.92 -2.22
C SER A 50 7.50 -15.21 -1.06
N SER A 51 7.98 -15.97 -0.07
CA SER A 51 7.24 -16.15 1.19
C SER A 51 7.40 -14.99 2.16
N ASP A 52 8.43 -14.16 1.97
CA ASP A 52 8.80 -13.11 2.90
C ASP A 52 8.05 -11.81 2.57
N PRO A 53 7.39 -11.17 3.56
CA PRO A 53 6.72 -9.91 3.34
C PRO A 53 7.71 -8.78 3.11
N VAL A 54 7.35 -7.86 2.22
CA VAL A 54 8.07 -6.61 2.00
C VAL A 54 7.32 -5.48 2.71
N TYR A 55 8.06 -4.70 3.49
CA TYR A 55 7.54 -3.53 4.20
C TYR A 55 7.45 -2.33 3.25
N SER A 56 6.38 -1.53 3.35
CA SER A 56 6.10 -0.44 2.41
C SER A 56 7.23 0.60 2.28
N LEU A 57 7.96 0.88 3.36
CA LEU A 57 9.08 1.83 3.32
C LEU A 57 10.36 1.26 2.71
N ASP A 58 10.43 -0.06 2.52
CA ASP A 58 11.56 -0.70 1.84
C ASP A 58 11.33 -0.81 0.33
N ILE A 59 10.10 -0.60 -0.18
CA ILE A 59 9.76 -0.65 -1.61
C ILE A 59 10.69 0.24 -2.45
N LEU A 60 10.99 1.46 -2.00
CA LEU A 60 11.89 2.39 -2.69
C LEU A 60 13.31 1.83 -2.86
N ARG A 61 13.74 0.92 -1.97
CA ARG A 61 15.05 0.24 -2.09
C ARG A 61 15.00 -0.96 -3.04
N TYR A 62 13.82 -1.58 -3.20
CA TYR A 62 13.63 -2.77 -4.03
C TYR A 62 13.47 -2.44 -5.52
N PHE A 63 12.81 -1.33 -5.86
CA PHE A 63 12.48 -1.02 -7.26
C PHE A 63 13.36 0.07 -7.90
N ASP A 64 14.40 0.55 -7.22
CA ASP A 64 15.28 1.65 -7.69
C ASP A 64 14.49 2.89 -8.15
N ILE A 65 13.34 3.14 -7.49
CA ILE A 65 12.47 4.28 -7.76
C ILE A 65 13.04 5.45 -6.96
N GLY A 66 13.39 6.53 -7.66
CA GLY A 66 13.83 7.77 -7.01
C GLY A 66 12.74 8.26 -6.07
N LYS A 67 13.11 8.77 -4.89
CA LYS A 67 12.15 9.32 -3.90
C LYS A 67 11.20 10.38 -4.48
N GLU A 68 11.56 10.98 -5.61
CA GLU A 68 10.80 12.00 -6.32
C GLU A 68 9.53 11.47 -6.99
N ASP A 69 9.44 10.16 -7.31
CA ASP A 69 8.26 9.57 -7.96
C ASP A 69 7.14 9.19 -6.97
N PHE A 70 7.37 9.33 -5.66
CA PHE A 70 6.42 8.92 -4.60
C PHE A 70 5.67 10.10 -3.96
N ILE A 71 6.05 11.35 -4.26
CA ILE A 71 5.41 12.54 -3.71
C ILE A 71 4.65 13.25 -4.83
N ASP A 72 3.37 12.93 -4.98
CA ASP A 72 2.36 13.80 -5.60
C ASP A 72 1.02 13.64 -4.87
#